data_AF-A0A399ZGF5-F1
#
_entry.id   AF-A0A399ZGF5-F1
#
_cell.length_a   1.000
_cell.length_b   1.000
_cell.length_c   1.000
_cell.angle_alpha   90.00
_cell.angle_beta   90.00
_cell.angle_gamma   90.00
#
_symmetry.space_group_name_H-M   'P 1'
#
loop_
_entity.id
_entity.type
_entity.pdbx_description
1 polymer ?
#
loop_
_entity_poly.entity_id
_entity_poly.type
_entity_poly.pdbx_seq_one_letter_code
_entity_poly.pdbx_strand_id
1 'polypeptide(L)' 'MTEPINISGWTCPLPLRDHPNIILGHGGGGKLSAELVQHLFLPAFQNDVLERLGDSAVLNLGGGRLAFSTDSFVVQPL' A
#
# COMPACT_ATOMS: atom_id res chain seq x y z
N MET A 1 -5.90 20.44 -16.15
CA MET A 1 -7.02 20.55 -15.19
C MET A 1 -6.47 20.16 -13.83
N THR A 2 -6.01 21.13 -13.05
CA THR A 2 -5.46 20.92 -11.70
C THR A 2 -6.53 21.29 -10.69
N GLU A 3 -7.32 20.30 -10.29
CA GLU A 3 -8.20 20.41 -9.13
C GLU A 3 -7.36 20.34 -7.84
N PRO A 4 -7.60 21.23 -6.85
CA PRO A 4 -6.90 21.18 -5.57
C PRO A 4 -7.36 19.98 -4.73
N ILE A 5 -6.40 19.27 -4.12
CA ILE A 5 -6.67 18.09 -3.28
C ILE A 5 -7.52 18.51 -2.07
N ASN A 6 -8.78 18.05 -2.03
CA ASN A 6 -9.70 18.29 -0.93
C ASN A 6 -9.52 17.25 0.18
N ILE A 7 -8.74 17.60 1.20
CA ILE A 7 -8.45 16.78 2.39
C ILE A 7 -9.63 16.65 3.37
N SER A 8 -10.76 17.32 3.16
CA SER A 8 -11.90 17.34 4.06
C SER A 8 -12.96 16.25 3.74
N GLY A 9 -12.78 15.51 2.65
CA GLY A 9 -13.78 14.60 2.08
C GLY A 9 -13.38 13.12 2.12
N TRP A 10 -12.75 12.64 3.20
CA TRP A 10 -12.44 11.22 3.37
C TRP A 10 -13.74 10.43 3.56
N THR A 11 -14.43 10.17 2.46
CA THR A 11 -15.41 9.11 2.37
C THR A 11 -14.61 7.83 2.53
N CYS A 12 -14.98 7.00 3.51
CA CYS A 12 -14.31 5.72 3.74
C CYS A 12 -14.08 5.05 2.38
N PRO A 13 -12.82 4.74 2.01
CA PRO A 13 -12.53 4.13 0.74
C PRO A 13 -13.45 2.92 0.60
N LEU A 14 -14.11 2.83 -0.56
CA LEU A 14 -15.10 1.81 -0.91
C LEU A 14 -14.70 0.48 -0.25
N PRO A 15 -15.59 -0.16 0.55
CA PRO A 15 -15.24 -1.38 1.27
C PRO A 15 -14.52 -2.33 0.33
N LEU A 16 -13.35 -2.83 0.75
CA LEU A 16 -12.73 -3.95 0.06
C LEU A 16 -13.80 -5.02 -0.05
N ARG A 17 -14.05 -5.47 -1.29
CA ARG A 17 -15.15 -6.38 -1.61
C ARG A 17 -15.23 -7.48 -0.54
N ASP A 18 -16.42 -7.64 0.04
CA ASP A 18 -16.80 -8.65 1.02
C ASP A 18 -16.15 -8.58 2.43
N HIS A 19 -15.36 -7.54 2.75
CA HIS A 19 -14.76 -7.36 4.08
C HIS A 19 -14.91 -5.92 4.60
N PRO A 20 -15.95 -5.63 5.43
CA PRO A 20 -16.15 -4.28 5.97
C PRO A 20 -15.10 -3.88 7.02
N ASN A 21 -14.29 -4.82 7.51
CA ASN A 21 -13.28 -4.60 8.56
C ASN A 21 -11.97 -5.31 8.19
N ILE A 22 -10.85 -4.79 8.71
CA ILE A 22 -9.55 -5.49 8.66
C ILE A 22 -9.62 -6.76 9.51
N ILE A 23 -9.16 -7.88 8.95
CA ILE A 23 -9.06 -9.17 9.63
C ILE A 23 -7.62 -9.69 9.57
N LEU A 24 -7.27 -10.67 10.42
CA LEU A 24 -5.90 -11.23 10.49
C LEU A 24 -5.34 -11.66 9.13
N GLY A 25 -6.19 -12.17 8.23
CA GLY A 25 -5.75 -12.57 6.89
C GLY A 25 -5.17 -11.43 6.04
N HIS A 26 -5.51 -10.17 6.33
CA HIS A 26 -4.92 -9.00 5.65
C HIS A 26 -3.46 -8.73 6.09
N GLY A 27 -3.02 -9.28 7.22
CA GLY A 27 -1.63 -9.23 7.69
C GLY A 27 -0.84 -10.52 7.43
N GLY A 28 -1.45 -11.54 6.80
CA GLY A 28 -0.84 -12.85 6.61
C GLY A 28 0.11 -12.98 5.41
N GLY A 29 0.24 -11.94 4.58
CA GLY A 29 1.09 -11.93 3.37
C GLY A 29 0.50 -12.69 2.17
N GLY A 30 -0.72 -13.22 2.30
CA GLY A 30 -1.39 -13.98 1.24
C GLY A 30 -2.34 -13.15 0.38
N LYS A 31 -3.37 -13.81 -0.16
CA LYS A 31 -4.36 -13.21 -1.08
C LYS A 31 -5.01 -11.94 -0.52
N LEU A 32 -5.49 -11.97 0.73
CA LEU A 32 -6.15 -10.80 1.32
C LEU A 32 -5.19 -9.62 1.55
N SER A 33 -3.92 -9.90 1.89
CA SER A 33 -2.88 -8.85 1.96
C SER A 33 -2.64 -8.22 0.57
N ALA A 34 -2.54 -9.04 -0.48
CA ALA A 34 -2.37 -8.54 -1.84
C ALA A 34 -3.58 -7.72 -2.32
N GLU A 35 -4.80 -8.17 -2.03
CA GLU A 35 -6.03 -7.45 -2.37
C GLU A 35 -6.14 -6.12 -1.63
N LEU A 36 -5.73 -6.05 -0.36
CA LEU A 36 -5.65 -4.81 0.41
C LEU A 36 -4.69 -3.81 -0.26
N VAL A 37 -3.48 -4.26 -0.64
CA VAL A 37 -2.51 -3.41 -1.33
C VAL A 37 -3.05 -2.93 -2.68
N GLN A 38 -3.58 -3.84 -3.51
CA GLN A 38 -4.01 -3.52 -4.87
C GLN A 38 -5.26 -2.64 -4.92
N HIS A 39 -6.21 -2.82 -4.01
CA HIS A 39 -7.51 -2.15 -4.10
C HIS A 39 -7.68 -0.98 -3.12
N LEU A 40 -6.84 -0.87 -2.09
CA LEU A 40 -6.88 0.24 -1.14
C LEU A 40 -5.68 1.16 -1.26
N PHE A 41 -4.46 0.63 -1.13
CA PHE A 41 -3.25 1.45 -1.05
C PHE A 41 -2.78 1.93 -2.41
N LEU A 42 -2.75 1.05 -3.41
CA LEU A 42 -2.28 1.41 -4.75
C LEU A 42 -3.14 2.55 -5.37
N PRO A 43 -4.49 2.52 -5.33
CA PRO A 43 -5.29 3.62 -5.87
C PRO A 43 -5.14 4.93 -5.09
N ALA A 44 -4.90 4.86 -3.77
CA ALA A 44 -4.75 6.04 -2.93
C ALA A 44 -3.37 6.72 -3.06
N PHE A 45 -2.32 5.96 -3.37
CA PHE A 45 -0.93 6.44 -3.41
C PHE A 45 -0.24 6.21 -4.76
N GLN A 46 -1.02 6.03 -5.83
CA GLN A 46 -0.54 5.62 -7.15
C GLN A 46 0.62 6.49 -7.66
N ASN A 47 1.69 5.82 -8.11
CA ASN A 47 2.82 6.42 -8.80
C ASN A 47 3.66 5.32 -9.47
N ASP A 48 4.51 5.70 -10.44
CA ASP A 48 5.36 4.80 -11.24
C ASP A 48 6.28 3.87 -10.43
N VAL A 49 6.61 4.24 -9.18
CA VAL A 49 7.43 3.41 -8.28
C VAL A 49 6.56 2.34 -7.63
N LEU A 50 5.42 2.74 -7.07
CA LEU A 50 4.51 1.84 -6.35
C LEU A 50 3.77 0.86 -7.28
N GLU A 51 3.43 1.26 -8.51
CA GLU A 51 2.75 0.42 -9.50
C GLU A 51 3.47 -0.89 -9.82
N ARG A 52 4.78 -0.96 -9.54
CA ARG A 52 5.60 -2.14 -9.78
C ARG A 52 5.33 -3.27 -8.78
N LEU A 53 4.80 -2.95 -7.59
CA LEU A 53 4.50 -3.89 -6.51
C LEU A 53 5.63 -4.93 -6.26
N GLY A 54 6.88 -4.48 -6.29
CA GLY A 54 8.06 -5.31 -6.05
C GLY A 54 8.55 -5.22 -4.59
N ASP A 55 9.57 -6.02 -4.26
CA ASP A 55 10.13 -6.11 -2.90
C ASP A 55 10.83 -4.83 -2.39
N SER A 56 11.03 -3.85 -3.28
CA SER A 56 11.63 -2.55 -2.94
C SER A 56 11.20 -1.46 -3.92
N ALA A 57 11.24 -0.22 -3.44
CA ALA A 57 11.19 0.97 -4.28
C ALA A 57 12.57 1.22 -4.93
N VAL A 58 12.59 1.40 -6.25
CA VAL A 58 13.80 1.83 -6.98
C VAL A 58 13.79 3.35 -7.11
N LEU A 59 14.75 4.01 -6.46
CA LEU A 59 14.84 5.46 -6.38
C LEU A 59 16.11 5.96 -7.06
N ASN A 60 15.98 7.00 -7.89
CA ASN A 60 17.12 7.72 -8.45
C ASN A 60 17.42 8.95 -7.59
N LEU A 61 18.53 8.93 -6.84
CA LEU A 61 18.91 9.99 -5.91
C LEU A 61 20.40 10.30 -6.04
N GLY A 62 20.74 11.58 -6.25
CA GLY A 62 22.14 12.04 -6.34
C GLY A 62 22.95 11.38 -7.47
N GLY A 63 22.29 10.99 -8.57
CA GLY A 63 22.94 10.26 -9.67
C GLY A 63 23.13 8.75 -9.42
N GLY A 64 22.75 8.24 -8.24
CA GLY A 64 22.75 6.82 -7.91
C GLY A 64 21.37 6.18 -8.05
N ARG A 65 21.34 4.85 -8.23
CA ARG A 65 20.13 4.02 -8.22
C ARG A 65 20.09 3.23 -6.91
N LEU A 66 19.12 3.53 -6.06
CA LEU A 66 18.94 2.91 -4.74
C LEU A 66 17.75 1.95 -4.75
N ALA A 67 17.87 0.85 -4.01
CA ALA A 67 16.75 0.02 -3.61
C ALA A 67 16.42 0.32 -2.15
N PHE A 68 15.17 0.70 -1.87
CA PHE A 68 14.69 1.01 -0.53
C PHE A 68 13.51 0.11 -0.17
N SER A 69 13.56 -0.52 1.00
CA SER A 69 12.51 -1.41 1.49
C SER A 69 12.36 -1.26 3.01
N THR A 70 11.22 -1.66 3.54
CA THR A 70 10.91 -1.60 4.98
C THR A 70 10.00 -2.76 5.35
N ASP A 71 10.24 -3.32 6.54
CA ASP A 71 9.43 -4.35 7.14
C ASP A 71 9.41 -4.18 8.65
N SER A 72 8.42 -4.80 9.31
CA SER A 72 8.33 -4.89 10.76
C SER A 72 8.21 -6.35 11.18
N PHE A 73 8.76 -6.68 12.36
CA PHE A 73 8.63 -8.01 12.95
C PHE A 73 7.65 -7.93 14.12
N VAL A 74 6.53 -8.65 14.02
CA VAL A 74 5.46 -8.71 15.04
C VAL A 74 5.32 -10.12 15.64
N VAL A 75 6.40 -10.90 15.62
CA VAL A 75 6.42 -12.28 16.14
C VAL A 75 6.20 -12.29 17.66
N GLN A 76 5.22 -13.06 18.13
CA GLN A 76 4.98 -13.32 19.54
C GLN A 76 5.40 -14.77 19.88
N PRO A 77 6.43 -14.96 20.74
CA PRO A 77 6.83 -16.29 21.20
C PRO A 77 5.71 -17.01 21.98
N LEU A 78 5.76 -18.34 21.98
CA LEU A 78 4.85 -19.22 22.72
C LEU A 78 5.18 -19.28 24.22
#